data_AF-A0A1I2HWV9-F1
#
_entry.id   AF-A0A1I2HWV9-F1
#
_cell.length_a   1.000
_cell.length_b   1.000
_cell.length_c   1.000
_cell.angle_alpha   90.00
_cell.angle_beta   90.00
_cell.angle_gamma   90.00
#
_symmetry.space_group_name_H-M   'P 1'
#
loop_
_entity.id
_entity.type
_entity.pdbx_description
1 polymer ?
#
loop_
_entity_poly.entity_id
_entity_poly.type
_entity_poly.pdbx_seq_one_letter_code
_entity_poly.pdbx_strand_id
1 'polypeptide(L)'
;MNFTKQPVQPVINSLHYTEWIIKDFKVLFLLSERILTEIRKISLVDNWYEDPIASATYIDRVNTCFISVRQYHKAFGILPQVGDRLYNEDTGMIVQDRSIDGGLMTITFTLSL
;
A
#
# COMPACT_ATOMS: atom_id res chain seq x y z
N MET A 1 -4.24 38.58 -8.93
CA MET A 1 -3.62 37.46 -8.19
C MET A 1 -4.52 36.24 -8.37
N ASN A 2 -4.13 35.32 -9.25
CA ASN A 2 -4.89 34.10 -9.47
C ASN A 2 -4.54 33.12 -8.35
N PHE A 3 -5.49 32.87 -7.44
CA PHE A 3 -5.44 31.71 -6.57
C PHE A 3 -5.67 30.48 -7.44
N THR A 4 -4.59 29.89 -7.95
CA THR A 4 -4.63 28.50 -8.39
C THR A 4 -4.98 27.68 -7.16
N LYS A 5 -6.26 27.33 -7.02
CA LYS A 5 -6.70 26.24 -6.15
C LYS A 5 -5.91 25.03 -6.61
N GLN A 6 -4.82 24.69 -5.90
CA GLN A 6 -4.24 23.37 -6.01
C GLN A 6 -5.40 22.39 -5.77
N PRO A 7 -5.59 21.39 -6.64
CA PRO A 7 -6.58 20.37 -6.37
C PRO A 7 -6.23 19.78 -5.00
N VAL A 8 -7.20 19.77 -4.09
CA VAL A 8 -7.11 19.03 -2.83
C VAL A 8 -6.77 17.60 -3.24
N GLN A 9 -5.52 17.20 -3.04
CA GLN A 9 -5.09 15.87 -3.43
C GLN A 9 -5.86 14.89 -2.54
N PRO A 10 -6.71 14.03 -3.12
CA PRO A 10 -7.42 13.03 -2.35
C PRO A 10 -6.40 12.04 -1.80
N VAL A 11 -6.75 11.40 -0.69
CA VAL A 11 -6.00 10.37 0.05
C VAL A 11 -5.59 9.18 -0.84
N ILE A 12 -4.73 9.35 -1.84
CA ILE A 12 -4.38 8.32 -2.82
C ILE A 12 -3.08 8.75 -3.54
N ASN A 13 -1.94 8.29 -3.06
CA ASN A 13 -0.89 7.89 -3.98
C ASN A 13 -0.73 6.39 -3.74
N SER A 14 -1.56 5.61 -4.42
CA SER A 14 -1.34 4.19 -4.58
C SER A 14 0.13 4.01 -4.97
N LEU A 15 0.87 3.27 -4.14
CA LEU A 15 2.26 2.98 -4.45
C LEU A 15 2.24 2.02 -5.64
N HIS A 16 2.76 2.49 -6.77
CA HIS A 16 2.80 1.75 -8.02
C HIS A 16 4.26 1.53 -8.40
N TYR A 17 4.69 0.28 -8.33
CA TYR A 17 5.91 -0.13 -9.00
C TYR A 17 5.52 -0.98 -10.21
N THR A 18 6.09 -0.66 -11.36
CA THR A 18 5.81 -1.33 -12.64
C THR A 18 6.02 -2.84 -12.59
N GLU A 19 6.91 -3.28 -11.71
CA GLU A 19 7.25 -4.67 -11.45
C GLU A 19 6.28 -5.41 -10.52
N TRP A 20 5.35 -4.71 -9.85
CA TRP A 20 4.40 -5.32 -8.94
C TRP A 20 3.25 -5.99 -9.70
N ILE A 21 3.55 -7.13 -10.30
CA ILE A 21 2.63 -7.89 -11.14
C ILE A 21 2.52 -9.34 -10.63
N ILE A 22 1.29 -9.84 -10.55
CA ILE A 22 0.98 -11.25 -10.29
C ILE A 22 -0.01 -11.74 -11.35
N LYS A 23 0.40 -12.72 -12.17
CA LYS A 23 -0.41 -13.28 -13.27
C LYS A 23 -1.07 -12.18 -14.12
N ASP A 24 -0.27 -11.23 -14.58
CA ASP A 24 -0.67 -10.08 -15.41
C ASP A 24 -1.57 -9.05 -14.71
N PHE A 25 -1.93 -9.25 -13.44
CA PHE A 25 -2.59 -8.24 -12.62
C PHE A 25 -1.57 -7.35 -11.91
N LYS A 26 -1.73 -6.04 -12.02
CA LYS A 26 -0.99 -5.05 -11.22
C LYS A 26 -1.44 -5.10 -9.78
N VAL A 27 -0.50 -5.07 -8.84
CA VAL A 27 -0.78 -5.08 -7.41
C VAL A 27 -0.59 -3.68 -6.84
N LEU A 28 -1.63 -3.16 -6.21
CA LEU A 28 -1.64 -1.84 -5.57
C LEU A 28 -1.82 -1.98 -4.08
N PHE A 29 -1.20 -1.08 -3.34
CA PHE A 29 -1.39 -0.96 -1.90
C PHE A 29 -1.93 0.42 -1.54
N LEU A 30 -2.96 0.42 -0.72
CA LEU A 30 -3.51 1.59 -0.05
C LEU A 30 -3.23 1.47 1.44
N LEU A 31 -2.82 2.56 2.08
CA LEU A 31 -2.61 2.60 3.52
C LEU A 31 -3.88 3.12 4.18
N SER A 32 -4.38 2.42 5.19
CA SER A 32 -5.52 2.88 5.99
C SER A 32 -5.20 4.20 6.73
N GLU A 33 -6.25 4.93 7.11
CA GLU A 33 -6.14 6.16 7.91
C GLU A 33 -5.36 5.95 9.22
N ARG A 34 -5.45 4.76 9.82
CA ARG A 34 -4.68 4.41 11.01
C ARG A 34 -3.19 4.45 10.75
N ILE A 35 -2.74 3.81 9.66
CA ILE A 35 -1.33 3.86 9.24
C ILE A 35 -0.92 5.30 8.91
N LEU A 36 -1.74 6.01 8.13
CA LEU A 36 -1.45 7.40 7.74
C LEU A 36 -1.31 8.32 8.97
N THR A 37 -2.10 8.08 10.01
CA THR A 37 -2.00 8.80 11.29
C THR A 37 -0.66 8.52 11.98
N GLU A 38 -0.21 7.26 12.04
CA GLU A 38 1.09 6.91 12.60
C GLU A 38 2.25 7.49 11.78
N ILE A 39 2.13 7.52 10.45
CA ILE A 39 3.10 8.16 9.56
C ILE A 39 3.20 9.66 9.87
N ARG A 40 2.06 10.35 9.99
CA ARG A 40 2.02 11.79 10.27
C ARG A 40 2.60 12.15 11.64
N LYS A 41 2.52 11.26 12.62
CA LYS A 41 3.14 11.47 13.95
C LYS A 41 4.68 11.49 13.89
N ILE A 42 5.27 10.73 12.98
CA ILE A 42 6.73 10.63 12.85
C ILE A 42 7.30 11.57 11.80
N SER A 43 6.47 12.06 10.87
CA SER A 43 6.92 12.92 9.80
C SER A 43 7.13 14.35 10.28
N LEU A 44 8.20 14.99 9.79
CA LEU A 44 8.54 16.37 10.10
C LEU A 44 7.84 17.38 9.17
N VAL A 45 7.09 16.90 8.17
CA VAL A 45 6.38 17.72 7.18
C VAL A 45 4.97 17.19 6.96
N ASP A 46 4.04 18.07 6.57
CA ASP A 46 2.63 17.71 6.36
C ASP A 46 2.46 16.66 5.24
N ASN A 47 3.25 16.81 4.18
CA ASN A 47 3.32 15.87 3.07
C ASN A 47 4.32 14.75 3.41
N TRP A 48 3.87 13.73 4.14
CA TRP A 48 4.75 12.68 4.65
C TRP A 48 5.63 11.98 3.60
N TYR A 49 5.19 11.94 2.34
CA TYR A 49 5.96 11.34 1.25
C TYR A 49 7.17 12.20 0.81
N GLU A 50 7.22 13.46 1.22
CA GLU A 50 8.37 14.37 1.05
C GLU A 50 9.39 14.23 2.18
N ASP A 51 9.01 13.58 3.30
CA ASP A 51 9.93 13.23 4.38
C ASP A 51 10.76 12.00 3.97
N PRO A 52 12.09 12.13 3.81
CA PRO A 52 12.92 11.02 3.36
C PRO A 52 12.90 9.80 4.30
N ILE A 53 12.72 10.04 5.61
CA ILE A 53 12.75 8.97 6.61
C ILE A 53 11.40 8.24 6.61
N ALA A 54 10.30 8.99 6.67
CA ALA A 54 8.97 8.40 6.68
C ALA A 54 8.66 7.69 5.35
N SER A 55 8.98 8.32 4.22
CA SER A 55 8.80 7.73 2.89
C SER A 55 9.61 6.45 2.71
N ALA A 56 10.91 6.46 2.99
CA ALA A 56 11.75 5.26 2.86
C ALA A 56 11.24 4.10 3.73
N THR A 57 10.88 4.39 4.98
CA THR A 57 10.39 3.37 5.93
C THR A 57 9.12 2.69 5.42
N TYR A 58 8.14 3.47 4.95
CA TYR A 58 6.86 2.89 4.54
C TYR A 58 6.89 2.31 3.13
N ILE A 59 7.71 2.84 2.23
CA ILE A 59 7.97 2.22 0.92
C ILE A 59 8.61 0.84 1.11
N ASP A 60 9.60 0.69 2.00
CA ASP A 60 10.23 -0.61 2.30
C ASP A 60 9.23 -1.62 2.87
N ARG A 61 8.34 -1.18 3.77
CA ARG A 61 7.26 -2.02 4.30
C ARG A 61 6.29 -2.49 3.22
N VAL A 62 5.89 -1.61 2.31
CA VAL A 62 4.99 -1.98 1.21
C VAL A 62 5.70 -2.90 0.20
N ASN A 63 6.98 -2.70 -0.08
CA ASN A 63 7.79 -3.66 -0.84
C ASN A 63 7.79 -5.04 -0.19
N THR A 64 7.95 -5.10 1.14
CA THR A 64 7.89 -6.36 1.89
C THR A 64 6.50 -7.01 1.80
N CYS A 65 5.42 -6.22 1.85
CA CYS A 65 4.06 -6.71 1.60
C CYS A 65 3.94 -7.34 0.23
N PHE A 66 4.43 -6.69 -0.82
CA PHE A 66 4.41 -7.24 -2.18
C PHE A 66 5.15 -8.58 -2.26
N ILE A 67 6.35 -8.67 -1.69
CA ILE A 67 7.13 -9.91 -1.65
C ILE A 67 6.32 -11.02 -0.97
N SER A 68 5.68 -10.72 0.16
CA SER A 68 4.84 -11.67 0.89
C SER A 68 3.64 -12.13 0.07
N VAL A 69 2.89 -11.23 -0.56
CA VAL A 69 1.76 -11.55 -1.45
C VAL A 69 2.22 -12.45 -2.59
N ARG A 70 3.35 -12.12 -3.23
CA ARG A 70 3.91 -12.91 -4.35
C ARG A 70 4.31 -14.31 -3.91
N GLN A 71 4.96 -14.45 -2.75
CA GLN A 71 5.36 -15.75 -2.19
C GLN A 71 4.15 -16.59 -1.80
N TYR A 72 3.15 -15.98 -1.14
CA TYR A 72 1.91 -16.64 -0.77
C TYR A 72 1.19 -17.19 -2.02
N HIS A 73 1.02 -16.36 -3.05
CA HIS A 73 0.42 -16.81 -4.31
C HIS A 73 1.24 -17.90 -5.00
N LYS A 74 2.57 -17.82 -4.96
CA LYS A 74 3.43 -18.89 -5.51
C LYS A 74 3.24 -20.22 -4.77
N ALA A 75 3.05 -20.19 -3.45
CA ALA A 75 2.94 -21.39 -2.63
C ALA A 75 1.55 -22.03 -2.69
N PHE A 76 0.49 -21.21 -2.64
CA PHE A 76 -0.89 -21.69 -2.49
C PHE A 76 -1.74 -21.55 -3.75
N GLY A 77 -1.27 -20.83 -4.77
CA GLY A 77 -2.01 -20.56 -6.02
C GLY A 77 -3.17 -19.56 -5.86
N ILE A 78 -3.36 -19.00 -4.68
CA ILE A 78 -4.40 -18.02 -4.33
C ILE A 78 -3.78 -16.75 -3.73
N LEU A 79 -4.52 -15.65 -3.71
CA LEU A 79 -4.07 -14.39 -3.10
C LEU A 79 -4.43 -14.35 -1.59
N PRO A 80 -3.68 -13.60 -0.77
CA PRO A 80 -4.06 -13.33 0.62
C PRO A 80 -5.46 -12.72 0.73
N GLN A 81 -6.21 -13.13 1.74
CA GLN A 81 -7.58 -12.73 2.02
C GLN A 81 -7.63 -11.60 3.06
N VAL A 82 -8.81 -10.99 3.21
CA VAL A 82 -9.06 -10.04 4.29
C VAL A 82 -8.84 -10.72 5.65
N GLY A 83 -8.09 -10.06 6.52
CA GLY A 83 -7.68 -10.59 7.83
C GLY A 83 -6.30 -11.25 7.83
N ASP A 84 -5.74 -11.61 6.67
CA ASP A 84 -4.39 -12.17 6.59
C ASP A 84 -3.35 -11.10 6.92
N ARG A 85 -2.27 -11.50 7.60
CA ARG A 85 -1.08 -10.68 7.79
C ARG A 85 -0.11 -10.90 6.64
N LEU A 86 0.31 -9.81 6.02
CA LEU A 86 1.39 -9.77 5.06
C LEU A 86 2.68 -9.61 5.86
N TYR A 87 3.60 -10.56 5.65
CA TYR A 87 4.85 -10.78 6.41
C TYR A 87 4.63 -10.92 7.94
N ASN A 88 5.62 -11.48 8.66
CA ASN A 88 5.71 -11.58 10.13
C ASN A 88 4.37 -11.61 10.92
N GLU A 89 4.01 -12.75 11.51
CA GLU A 89 2.73 -12.93 12.22
C GLU A 89 2.41 -11.91 13.32
N ASP A 90 3.42 -11.30 13.95
CA ASP A 90 3.20 -10.37 15.07
C ASP A 90 3.26 -8.89 14.65
N THR A 91 3.98 -8.57 13.57
CA THR A 91 4.29 -7.18 13.17
C THR A 91 3.93 -6.86 11.72
N GLY A 92 3.35 -7.84 11.01
CA GLY A 92 2.89 -7.73 9.64
C GLY A 92 1.74 -6.77 9.48
N MET A 93 1.63 -6.17 8.29
CA MET A 93 0.45 -5.39 7.94
C MET A 93 -0.72 -6.32 7.65
N ILE A 94 -1.90 -5.99 8.16
CA ILE A 94 -3.13 -6.76 7.94
C ILE A 94 -3.78 -6.30 6.64
N VAL A 95 -4.25 -7.26 5.83
CA VAL A 95 -5.16 -6.98 4.72
C VAL A 95 -6.53 -6.61 5.30
N GLN A 96 -6.85 -5.33 5.34
CA GLN A 96 -8.13 -4.82 5.82
C GLN A 96 -9.23 -4.96 4.77
N ASP A 97 -8.89 -4.76 3.50
CA ASP A 97 -9.80 -4.91 2.37
C ASP A 97 -9.04 -5.34 1.11
N ARG A 98 -9.75 -5.97 0.18
CA ARG A 98 -9.21 -6.40 -1.11
C ARG A 98 -10.24 -6.26 -2.21
N SER A 99 -9.87 -5.57 -3.29
CA SER A 99 -10.67 -5.48 -4.51
C SER A 99 -9.90 -5.98 -5.73
N ILE A 100 -10.61 -6.56 -6.69
CA ILE A 100 -10.06 -7.03 -7.96
C ILE A 100 -10.89 -6.40 -9.07
N ASP A 101 -10.22 -5.62 -9.93
CA ASP A 101 -10.79 -5.08 -11.15
C ASP A 101 -10.21 -5.82 -12.35
N GLY A 102 -11.04 -6.67 -12.98
CA GLY A 102 -10.66 -7.43 -14.17
C GLY A 102 -10.59 -6.60 -15.45
N GLY A 103 -11.25 -5.44 -15.51
CA GLY A 103 -11.16 -4.53 -16.64
C GLY A 103 -9.84 -3.77 -16.66
N LEU A 104 -9.36 -3.38 -15.47
CA LEU A 104 -8.07 -2.70 -15.29
C LEU A 104 -6.91 -3.66 -15.00
N MET A 105 -7.17 -4.97 -14.93
CA MET A 105 -6.19 -6.00 -14.54
C MET A 105 -5.45 -5.58 -13.26
N THR A 106 -6.20 -5.19 -12.23
CA THR A 106 -5.65 -4.59 -11.01
C THR A 106 -6.20 -5.28 -9.76
N ILE A 107 -5.31 -5.57 -8.81
CA ILE A 107 -5.64 -6.05 -7.47
C ILE A 107 -5.21 -4.97 -6.48
N THR A 108 -6.13 -4.49 -5.66
CA THR A 108 -5.85 -3.49 -4.63
C THR A 108 -5.97 -4.11 -3.25
N PHE A 109 -4.94 -3.95 -2.43
CA PHE A 109 -4.93 -4.32 -1.02
C PHE A 109 -4.94 -3.06 -0.16
N THR A 110 -5.92 -2.94 0.73
CA THR A 110 -5.92 -1.90 1.77
C THR A 110 -5.26 -2.47 3.01
N LEU A 111 -4.18 -1.84 3.47
CA LEU A 111 -3.34 -2.29 4.56
C LEU A 111 -3.62 -1.56 5.87
N SER A 112 -3.52 -2.28 6.98
CA SER A 112 -3.68 -1.75 8.34
C SER A 112 -2.62 -2.32 9.30
N LEU A 113 -2.62 -1.77 10.53
CA LEU A 113 -1.83 -2.25 11.68
C LEU A 113 -2.64 -3.20 12.53
#